data_AF-A0AAD2JJI2-F1
#
_entry.id   AF-A0AAD2JJI2-F1
#
_cell.length_a   1.000
_cell.length_b   1.000
_cell.length_c   1.000
_cell.angle_alpha   90.00
_cell.angle_beta   90.00
_cell.angle_gamma   90.00
#
_symmetry.space_group_name_H-M   'P 1'
#
loop_
_entity.id
_entity.type
_entity.pdbx_description
1 polymer ?
#
loop_
_entity_poly.entity_id
_entity_poly.type
_entity_poly.pdbx_seq_one_letter_code
_entity_poly.pdbx_strand_id
1 'polypeptide(L)'
;MNHLKLLPLAGTISCIIAIFCIFITALVKGLGDITNGPAQNLKDYVPVLYVTASAIFLLYTLFWNQGYTTFTEHEALQQRFEKEGYQNVDGHHDNDGDPNHNKGPSLTQVKYGGQNKKIRNADRFVGNLQEQMIPFLISMYAYSTYVNARSAAQIGWAWLFFRSYYPFTFTRFPLLFASTLPAYGCVWFMLLRAVYAATTTT
;
A
#
# COMPACT_ATOMS: atom_id res chain seq x y z
N MET A 1 12.61 -25.61 2.77
CA MET A 1 11.98 -24.68 3.75
C MET A 1 12.59 -23.26 3.81
N ASN A 2 13.61 -22.89 3.00
CA ASN A 2 14.18 -21.52 3.00
C ASN A 2 13.59 -20.58 1.92
N HIS A 3 12.85 -21.11 0.94
CA HIS A 3 12.39 -20.32 -0.22
C HIS A 3 11.15 -19.45 0.06
N LEU A 4 10.27 -19.85 1.01
CA LEU A 4 9.04 -19.11 1.35
C LEU A 4 9.31 -17.76 2.03
N LYS A 5 10.37 -17.65 2.84
CA LYS A 5 10.77 -16.40 3.51
C LYS A 5 11.26 -15.31 2.54
N LEU A 6 11.70 -15.70 1.34
CA LEU A 6 12.26 -14.78 0.34
C LEU A 6 11.19 -14.15 -0.55
N LEU A 7 9.98 -14.70 -0.60
CA LEU A 7 8.92 -14.27 -1.53
C LEU A 7 8.39 -12.85 -1.28
N PRO A 8 8.06 -12.44 -0.03
CA PRO A 8 7.63 -11.06 0.26
C PRO A 8 8.76 -10.06 0.05
N LEU A 9 10.00 -10.49 0.34
CA LEU A 9 11.20 -9.70 0.15
C LEU A 9 11.49 -9.49 -1.34
N ALA A 10 11.32 -10.53 -2.16
CA ALA A 10 11.48 -10.46 -3.61
C ALA A 10 10.45 -9.52 -4.23
N GLY A 11 9.18 -9.57 -3.80
CA GLY A 11 8.16 -8.61 -4.25
C GLY A 11 8.52 -7.17 -3.89
N THR A 12 8.92 -6.93 -2.64
CA THR A 12 9.32 -5.61 -2.15
C THR A 12 10.59 -5.09 -2.86
N ILE A 13 11.59 -5.94 -3.06
CA ILE A 13 12.82 -5.60 -3.79
C ILE A 13 12.49 -5.31 -5.27
N SER A 14 11.62 -6.09 -5.89
CA SER A 14 11.16 -5.85 -7.27
C SER A 14 10.44 -4.51 -7.39
N CYS A 15 9.62 -4.14 -6.40
CA CYS A 15 8.99 -2.81 -6.32
C CYS A 15 10.01 -1.70 -6.20
N ILE A 16 10.98 -1.84 -5.29
CA ILE A 16 12.02 -0.83 -5.09
C ILE A 16 12.85 -0.69 -6.37
N ILE A 17 13.24 -1.79 -7.01
CA ILE A 17 13.97 -1.78 -8.28
C ILE A 17 13.13 -1.14 -9.39
N ALA A 18 11.84 -1.48 -9.52
CA ALA A 18 10.97 -0.89 -10.53
C ALA A 18 10.81 0.63 -10.32
N ILE A 19 10.55 1.06 -9.08
CA ILE A 19 10.49 2.48 -8.69
C ILE A 19 11.81 3.17 -9.01
N PHE A 20 12.95 2.55 -8.70
CA PHE A 20 14.27 3.10 -8.94
C PHE A 20 14.62 3.17 -10.42
N CYS A 21 14.29 2.15 -11.22
CA CYS A 21 14.47 2.13 -12.67
C CYS A 21 13.59 3.19 -13.35
N ILE A 22 12.34 3.36 -12.90
CA ILE A 22 11.43 4.37 -13.44
C ILE A 22 11.90 5.78 -13.03
N PHE A 23 12.36 5.97 -11.79
CA PHE A 23 12.94 7.21 -11.31
C PHE A 23 14.23 7.59 -12.05
N ILE A 24 15.15 6.65 -12.26
CA ILE A 24 16.36 6.84 -13.08
C ILE A 24 15.97 7.17 -14.52
N THR A 25 14.99 6.48 -15.10
CA THR A 25 14.51 6.80 -16.45
C THR A 25 13.95 8.22 -16.53
N ALA A 26 13.27 8.69 -15.49
CA ALA A 26 12.76 10.06 -15.39
C ALA A 26 13.89 11.10 -15.21
N LEU A 27 14.97 10.78 -14.49
CA LEU A 27 16.15 11.63 -14.34
C LEU A 27 16.98 11.70 -15.64
N VAL A 28 17.22 10.54 -16.28
CA VAL A 28 18.01 10.40 -17.52
C VAL A 28 17.33 11.09 -18.71
N LYS A 29 15.99 11.09 -18.76
CA LYS A 29 15.22 11.82 -19.80
C LYS A 29 15.11 13.33 -19.55
N GLY A 30 15.71 13.84 -18.48
CA GLY A 30 15.87 15.27 -18.22
C GLY A 30 14.74 15.90 -17.40
N LEU A 31 15.12 16.55 -16.30
CA LEU A 31 14.31 17.41 -15.43
C LEU A 31 14.04 18.82 -16.03
N GLY A 32 13.79 18.92 -17.34
CA GLY A 32 13.67 20.21 -18.04
C GLY A 32 12.48 21.10 -17.62
N ASP A 33 12.79 22.22 -16.98
CA ASP A 33 11.92 23.34 -16.58
C ASP A 33 10.64 23.03 -15.77
N ILE A 34 10.56 23.67 -14.62
CA ILE A 34 9.46 23.60 -13.63
C ILE A 34 8.22 24.40 -14.11
N THR A 35 8.19 24.87 -15.36
CA THR A 35 7.33 25.96 -15.82
C THR A 35 6.33 25.61 -16.92
N ASN A 36 6.21 24.35 -17.37
CA ASN A 36 5.11 23.99 -18.26
C ASN A 36 3.81 24.06 -17.44
N GLY A 37 2.90 24.97 -17.79
CA GLY A 37 1.66 25.20 -17.06
C GLY A 37 0.69 24.00 -17.07
N PRO A 38 -0.64 24.25 -17.08
CA PRO A 38 -1.65 23.19 -17.14
C PRO A 38 -1.35 22.17 -18.26
N ALA A 39 -1.62 20.88 -18.04
CA ALA A 39 -1.42 19.87 -19.07
C ALA A 39 -2.21 20.22 -20.33
N GLN A 40 -1.53 20.29 -21.48
CA GLN A 40 -2.12 20.69 -22.76
C GLN A 40 -2.46 19.46 -23.63
N ASN A 41 -1.70 18.38 -23.48
CA ASN A 41 -1.83 17.18 -24.29
C ASN A 41 -1.79 15.90 -23.46
N LEU A 42 -2.28 14.79 -24.03
CA LEU A 42 -2.21 13.46 -23.40
C LEU A 42 -0.77 13.04 -23.01
N LYS A 43 0.23 13.49 -23.77
CA LYS A 43 1.64 13.18 -23.51
C LYS A 43 2.15 13.78 -22.19
N ASP A 44 1.53 14.86 -21.72
CA ASP A 44 1.94 15.53 -20.48
C ASP A 44 1.62 14.68 -19.24
N TYR A 45 0.66 13.74 -19.36
CA TYR A 45 0.27 12.82 -18.29
C TYR A 45 1.16 11.57 -18.21
N VAL A 46 2.09 11.35 -19.14
CA VAL A 46 2.96 10.15 -19.11
C VAL A 46 3.69 10.00 -17.76
N PRO A 47 4.27 11.05 -17.15
CA PRO A 47 4.86 10.96 -15.81
C PRO A 47 3.85 10.56 -14.72
N VAL A 48 2.62 11.07 -14.81
CA VAL A 48 1.51 10.80 -13.87
C VAL A 48 1.03 9.35 -13.98
N LEU A 49 1.03 8.79 -15.20
CA LEU A 49 0.72 7.38 -15.45
C LEU A 49 1.75 6.46 -14.79
N TYR A 50 3.05 6.80 -14.82
CA TYR A 50 4.08 6.02 -14.12
C TYR A 50 3.86 5.98 -12.60
N VAL A 51 3.49 7.11 -12.00
CA VAL A 51 3.13 7.18 -10.58
C VAL A 51 1.88 6.33 -10.30
N THR A 52 0.86 6.43 -11.16
CA THR A 52 -0.37 5.65 -11.03
C THR A 52 -0.09 4.14 -11.08
N ALA A 53 0.67 3.69 -12.08
CA ALA A 53 1.08 2.30 -12.21
C ALA A 53 1.87 1.82 -10.98
N SER A 54 2.74 2.68 -10.44
CA SER A 54 3.53 2.36 -9.25
C SER A 54 2.67 2.29 -7.98
N ALA A 55 1.64 3.13 -7.85
CA ALA A 55 0.67 3.05 -6.75
C ALA A 55 -0.14 1.75 -6.80
N ILE A 56 -0.58 1.35 -8.00
CA ILE A 56 -1.28 0.08 -8.22
C ILE A 56 -0.35 -1.10 -7.90
N PHE A 57 0.93 -1.04 -8.31
CA PHE A 57 1.90 -2.08 -8.01
C PHE A 57 2.19 -2.21 -6.51
N LEU A 58 2.28 -1.08 -5.81
CA LEU A 58 2.39 -1.06 -4.34
C LEU A 58 1.16 -1.69 -3.68
N LEU A 59 -0.05 -1.35 -4.14
CA LEU A 59 -1.29 -1.97 -3.66
C LEU A 59 -1.30 -3.49 -3.88
N TYR A 60 -0.90 -3.93 -5.08
CA TYR A 60 -0.81 -5.35 -5.39
C TYR A 60 0.19 -6.08 -4.48
N THR A 61 1.31 -5.42 -4.16
CA THR A 61 2.30 -5.95 -3.22
C THR A 61 1.73 -6.10 -1.81
N LEU A 62 0.90 -5.15 -1.36
CA LEU A 62 0.24 -5.26 -0.06
C LEU A 62 -0.83 -6.37 -0.06
N PHE A 63 -1.59 -6.54 -1.15
CA PHE A 63 -2.51 -7.69 -1.29
C PHE A 63 -1.76 -9.01 -1.24
N TRP A 64 -0.62 -9.10 -1.92
CA TRP A 64 0.23 -10.29 -1.86
C TRP A 64 0.70 -10.56 -0.43
N ASN A 65 1.18 -9.53 0.28
CA ASN A 65 1.62 -9.65 1.67
C ASN A 65 0.46 -10.05 2.61
N GLN A 66 -0.74 -9.51 2.39
CA GLN A 66 -1.96 -9.87 3.12
C GLN A 66 -2.28 -11.36 2.95
N GLY A 67 -2.36 -11.85 1.70
CA GLY A 67 -2.61 -13.26 1.41
C GLY A 67 -1.52 -14.17 1.98
N TYR A 68 -0.25 -13.83 1.75
CA TYR A 68 0.90 -14.57 2.28
C TYR A 68 0.85 -14.69 3.80
N THR A 69 0.58 -13.59 4.51
CA THR A 69 0.48 -13.57 5.97
C THR A 69 -0.61 -14.54 6.45
N THR A 70 -1.79 -14.52 5.82
CA THR A 70 -2.88 -15.45 6.15
C THR A 70 -2.46 -16.91 6.00
N PHE A 71 -1.83 -17.28 4.88
CA PHE A 71 -1.39 -18.66 4.65
C PHE A 71 -0.32 -19.10 5.65
N THR A 72 0.68 -18.25 5.94
CA THR A 72 1.74 -18.59 6.89
C THR A 72 1.24 -18.74 8.32
N GLU A 73 0.27 -17.92 8.72
CA GLU A 73 -0.31 -18.02 10.06
C GLU A 73 -1.27 -19.21 10.17
N HIS A 74 -1.98 -19.56 9.09
CA HIS A 74 -2.77 -20.79 9.04
C HIS A 74 -1.90 -22.04 9.17
N GLU A 75 -0.81 -22.12 8.41
CA GLU A 75 0.16 -23.22 8.51
C GLU A 75 0.77 -23.30 9.91
N ALA A 76 1.15 -22.16 10.50
CA ALA A 76 1.71 -22.13 11.85
C ALA A 76 0.71 -22.62 12.92
N LEU A 77 -0.57 -22.27 12.79
CA LEU A 77 -1.63 -22.74 13.69
C LEU A 77 -1.91 -24.23 13.49
N GLN A 78 -1.91 -24.72 12.25
CA GLN A 78 -2.07 -26.14 11.94
C GLN A 78 -0.93 -26.98 12.58
N GLN A 79 0.31 -26.52 12.47
CA GLN A 79 1.45 -27.20 13.09
C GLN A 79 1.41 -27.18 14.63
N ARG A 80 0.85 -26.12 15.24
CA ARG A 80 0.65 -26.06 16.70
C ARG A 80 -0.44 -27.01 17.14
N PHE A 81 -1.56 -27.05 16.40
CA PHE A 81 -2.65 -27.98 16.65
C PHE A 81 -2.18 -29.43 16.66
N GLU A 82 -1.35 -29.82 15.68
CA GLU A 82 -0.78 -31.17 15.57
C GLU A 82 0.18 -31.52 16.72
N LYS A 83 0.85 -30.52 17.32
CA LYS A 83 1.85 -30.73 18.38
C LYS A 83 1.27 -30.65 19.81
N GLU A 84 0.39 -29.68 20.05
CA GLU A 84 -0.06 -29.29 21.39
C GLU A 84 -1.47 -29.81 21.72
N GLY A 85 -2.19 -30.32 20.71
CA GLY A 85 -3.57 -30.79 20.83
C GLY A 85 -4.58 -29.65 20.92
N TYR A 86 -5.86 -29.97 20.68
CA TYR A 86 -6.98 -29.01 20.55
C TYR A 86 -7.10 -28.01 21.71
N GLN A 87 -6.83 -28.42 22.95
CA GLN A 87 -7.09 -27.63 24.15
C GLN A 87 -6.11 -26.47 24.41
N ASN A 88 -4.95 -26.46 23.74
CA ASN A 88 -3.87 -25.51 24.04
C ASN A 88 -3.68 -24.43 22.96
N VAL A 89 -4.53 -24.38 21.93
CA VAL A 89 -4.39 -23.44 20.81
C VAL A 89 -5.31 -22.22 21.01
N ASP A 90 -4.71 -21.07 21.33
CA ASP A 90 -5.40 -19.77 21.40
C ASP A 90 -6.13 -19.46 20.08
N GLY A 91 -7.47 -19.30 20.14
CA GLY A 91 -8.30 -18.93 18.99
C GLY A 91 -9.51 -19.85 18.73
N HIS A 92 -9.65 -20.95 19.46
CA HIS A 92 -10.87 -21.78 19.46
C HIS A 92 -11.92 -21.20 20.43
N HIS A 93 -12.59 -20.12 20.05
CA HIS A 93 -13.78 -19.64 20.77
C HIS A 93 -15.08 -19.77 19.99
N ASP A 94 -15.04 -20.08 18.71
CA ASP A 94 -16.23 -20.09 17.86
C ASP A 94 -16.51 -21.49 17.33
N ASN A 95 -17.08 -22.33 18.21
CA ASN A 95 -18.11 -23.31 17.92
C ASN A 95 -18.46 -24.09 19.20
N ASP A 96 -19.19 -23.46 20.12
CA ASP A 96 -19.85 -24.13 21.26
C ASP A 96 -20.96 -25.11 20.81
N GLY A 97 -21.00 -25.50 19.53
CA GLY A 97 -21.99 -26.39 18.92
C GLY A 97 -21.51 -27.24 17.75
N ASP A 98 -20.20 -27.29 17.43
CA ASP A 98 -19.69 -28.25 16.44
C ASP A 98 -19.33 -29.57 17.16
N PRO A 99 -20.03 -30.68 16.90
CA PRO A 99 -19.79 -31.97 17.56
C PRO A 99 -18.41 -32.59 17.21
N ASN A 100 -17.61 -31.97 16.34
CA ASN A 100 -16.24 -32.40 16.03
C ASN A 100 -15.19 -31.43 16.60
N HIS A 101 -14.91 -31.54 17.90
CA HIS A 101 -13.78 -30.90 18.60
C HIS A 101 -12.38 -31.41 18.15
N ASN A 102 -12.27 -31.96 16.94
CA ASN A 102 -11.05 -32.59 16.44
C ASN A 102 -10.69 -32.12 15.02
N LYS A 103 -11.38 -31.10 14.49
CA LYS A 103 -11.04 -30.48 13.22
C LYS A 103 -10.02 -29.36 13.47
N GLY A 104 -8.90 -29.43 12.75
CA GLY A 104 -7.89 -28.37 12.76
C GLY A 104 -8.44 -27.01 12.32
N PRO A 105 -7.71 -25.92 12.58
CA PRO A 105 -8.17 -24.56 12.30
C PRO A 105 -8.45 -24.37 10.80
N SER A 106 -9.66 -23.89 10.46
CA SER A 106 -9.99 -23.57 9.08
C SER A 106 -9.33 -22.26 8.64
N LEU A 107 -9.01 -22.13 7.36
CA LEU A 107 -8.44 -20.90 6.79
C LEU A 107 -9.36 -19.68 7.01
N THR A 108 -10.67 -19.90 6.92
CA THR A 108 -11.69 -18.86 7.17
C THR A 108 -11.64 -18.37 8.61
N GLN A 109 -11.56 -19.28 9.59
CA GLN A 109 -11.43 -18.91 11.01
C GLN A 109 -10.12 -18.13 11.25
N VAL A 110 -9.01 -18.57 10.67
CA VAL A 110 -7.72 -17.88 10.83
C VAL A 110 -7.77 -16.47 10.22
N LYS A 111 -8.37 -16.33 9.03
CA LYS A 111 -8.44 -15.05 8.33
C LYS A 111 -9.42 -14.07 8.97
N TYR A 112 -10.61 -14.53 9.36
CA TYR A 112 -11.71 -13.66 9.76
C TYR A 112 -12.05 -13.69 11.26
N GLY A 113 -11.48 -14.62 12.03
CA GLY A 113 -11.72 -14.76 13.48
C GLY A 113 -11.13 -13.64 14.35
N GLY A 114 -10.45 -12.64 13.76
CA GLY A 114 -10.09 -11.38 14.42
C GLY A 114 -8.97 -11.44 15.49
N GLN A 115 -8.50 -12.63 15.88
CA GLN A 115 -7.53 -12.78 16.97
C GLN A 115 -6.06 -12.62 16.53
N ASN A 116 -5.73 -12.81 15.25
CA ASN A 116 -4.34 -12.75 14.79
C ASN A 116 -3.89 -11.31 14.48
N LYS A 117 -3.02 -10.77 15.35
CA LYS A 117 -2.46 -9.40 15.20
C LYS A 117 -1.73 -9.17 13.86
N LYS A 118 -1.05 -10.18 13.32
CA LYS A 118 -0.31 -10.04 12.05
C LYS A 118 -1.24 -9.94 10.85
N ILE A 119 -2.27 -10.78 10.81
CA ILE A 119 -3.33 -10.72 9.79
C ILE A 119 -4.02 -9.36 9.86
N ARG A 120 -4.42 -8.94 11.06
CA ARG A 120 -5.04 -7.62 11.27
C ARG A 120 -4.16 -6.46 10.83
N ASN A 121 -2.84 -6.52 11.09
CA ASN A 121 -1.92 -5.49 10.62
C ASN A 121 -1.83 -5.48 9.09
N ALA A 122 -1.73 -6.65 8.45
CA ALA A 122 -1.69 -6.75 6.99
C ALA A 122 -2.99 -6.20 6.35
N ASP A 123 -4.15 -6.51 6.92
CA ASP A 123 -5.44 -5.95 6.51
C ASP A 123 -5.46 -4.42 6.64
N ARG A 124 -4.90 -3.89 7.73
CA ARG A 124 -4.79 -2.44 7.94
C ARG A 124 -3.87 -1.77 6.93
N PHE A 125 -2.78 -2.41 6.50
CA PHE A 125 -1.91 -1.86 5.47
C PHE A 125 -2.64 -1.69 4.15
N VAL A 126 -3.36 -2.74 3.73
CA VAL A 126 -4.17 -2.74 2.50
C VAL A 126 -5.28 -1.69 2.60
N GLY A 127 -6.10 -1.77 3.66
CA GLY A 127 -7.23 -0.86 3.85
C GLY A 127 -6.80 0.60 3.87
N ASN A 128 -5.73 0.93 4.60
CA ASN A 128 -5.24 2.29 4.67
C ASN A 128 -4.70 2.80 3.32
N LEU A 129 -4.08 1.95 2.50
CA LEU A 129 -3.65 2.35 1.16
C LEU A 129 -4.85 2.58 0.23
N GLN A 130 -5.85 1.69 0.26
CA GLN A 130 -7.07 1.84 -0.55
C GLN A 130 -7.81 3.14 -0.21
N GLU A 131 -7.98 3.44 1.09
CA GLU A 131 -8.60 4.68 1.58
C GLU A 131 -7.88 5.93 1.05
N GLN A 132 -6.55 5.93 1.05
CA GLN A 132 -5.76 7.08 0.60
C GLN A 132 -5.58 7.16 -0.92
N MET A 133 -5.67 6.04 -1.64
CA MET A 133 -5.47 6.00 -3.09
C MET A 133 -6.51 6.82 -3.84
N ILE A 134 -7.77 6.79 -3.43
CA ILE A 134 -8.85 7.54 -4.08
C ILE A 134 -8.57 9.06 -4.06
N PRO A 135 -8.41 9.71 -2.89
CA PRO A 135 -8.12 11.15 -2.85
C PRO A 135 -6.74 11.48 -3.45
N PHE A 136 -5.77 10.58 -3.36
CA PHE A 136 -4.47 10.75 -4.01
C PHE A 136 -4.58 10.82 -5.53
N LEU A 137 -5.23 9.85 -6.17
CA LEU A 137 -5.36 9.84 -7.63
C LEU A 137 -6.18 11.04 -8.11
N ILE A 138 -7.30 11.35 -7.46
CA ILE A 138 -8.13 12.50 -7.81
C ILE A 138 -7.33 13.80 -7.73
N SER A 139 -6.62 14.04 -6.61
CA SER A 139 -5.82 15.27 -6.43
C SER A 139 -4.66 15.37 -7.41
N MET A 140 -3.96 14.26 -7.69
CA MET A 140 -2.84 14.23 -8.64
C MET A 140 -3.29 14.52 -10.07
N TYR A 141 -4.38 13.89 -10.53
CA TYR A 141 -4.91 14.18 -11.87
C TYR A 141 -5.47 15.59 -11.96
N ALA A 142 -6.21 16.08 -10.95
CA ALA A 142 -6.70 17.46 -10.93
C ALA A 142 -5.55 18.48 -10.96
N TYR A 143 -4.50 18.28 -10.17
CA TYR A 143 -3.32 19.15 -10.18
C TYR A 143 -2.59 19.09 -11.53
N SER A 144 -2.53 17.91 -12.15
CA SER A 144 -1.93 17.76 -13.49
C SER A 144 -2.70 18.56 -14.54
N THR A 145 -4.04 18.50 -14.48
CA THR A 145 -4.93 19.20 -15.40
C THR A 145 -4.86 20.71 -15.23
N TYR A 146 -4.97 21.22 -13.99
CA TYR A 146 -5.17 22.65 -13.75
C TYR A 146 -3.89 23.41 -13.38
N VAL A 147 -2.81 22.71 -13.01
CA VAL A 147 -1.59 23.34 -12.51
C VAL A 147 -0.38 22.93 -13.33
N ASN A 148 0.08 21.67 -13.18
CA ASN A 148 1.29 21.17 -13.83
C ASN A 148 1.42 19.64 -13.63
N ALA A 149 1.45 18.88 -14.73
CA ALA A 149 1.54 17.41 -14.70
C ALA A 149 2.90 16.87 -14.21
N ARG A 150 3.99 17.58 -14.48
CA ARG A 150 5.34 17.19 -14.04
C ARG A 150 5.48 17.29 -12.52
N SER A 151 5.05 18.41 -11.94
CA SER A 151 5.02 18.67 -10.51
C SER A 151 4.09 17.69 -9.79
N ALA A 152 2.90 17.42 -10.36
CA ALA A 152 2.02 16.38 -9.85
C ALA A 152 2.72 15.02 -9.76
N ALA A 153 3.47 14.63 -10.80
CA ALA A 153 4.23 13.38 -10.76
C ALA A 153 5.33 13.38 -9.69
N GLN A 154 6.05 14.49 -9.50
CA GLN A 154 7.07 14.62 -8.44
C GLN A 154 6.47 14.47 -7.04
N ILE A 155 5.37 15.17 -6.77
CA ILE A 155 4.64 15.08 -5.50
C ILE A 155 4.04 13.67 -5.34
N GLY A 156 3.58 13.06 -6.42
CA GLY A 156 3.08 11.69 -6.43
C GLY A 156 4.15 10.65 -6.10
N TRP A 157 5.38 10.83 -6.57
CA TRP A 157 6.52 10.00 -6.14
C TRP A 157 6.86 10.20 -4.66
N ALA A 158 6.78 11.42 -4.14
CA ALA A 158 6.95 11.68 -2.71
C ALA A 158 5.85 10.96 -1.88
N TRP A 159 4.60 11.05 -2.30
CA TRP A 159 3.49 10.31 -1.70
C TRP A 159 3.75 8.80 -1.70
N LEU A 160 4.16 8.24 -2.84
CA LEU A 160 4.49 6.81 -2.96
C LEU A 160 5.59 6.38 -1.99
N PHE A 161 6.66 7.18 -1.88
CA PHE A 161 7.72 6.92 -0.92
C PHE A 161 7.18 6.85 0.51
N PHE A 162 6.36 7.81 0.93
CA PHE A 162 5.76 7.78 2.27
C PHE A 162 4.86 6.56 2.49
N ARG A 163 4.12 6.12 1.47
CA ARG A 163 3.25 4.93 1.55
C ARG A 163 4.02 3.62 1.53
N SER A 164 5.15 3.55 0.81
CA SER A 164 5.89 2.29 0.65
C SER A 164 6.47 1.76 1.96
N TYR A 165 6.77 2.65 2.92
CA TYR A 165 7.29 2.25 4.22
C TYR A 165 6.28 2.27 5.37
N TYR A 166 5.01 2.61 5.11
CA TYR A 166 3.93 2.57 6.12
C TYR A 166 3.85 1.25 6.90
N PRO A 167 3.96 0.06 6.27
CA PRO A 167 3.95 -1.22 6.99
C PRO A 167 5.01 -1.34 8.09
N PHE A 168 6.16 -0.67 7.94
CA PHE A 168 7.26 -0.72 8.91
C PHE A 168 7.08 0.24 10.08
N THR A 169 6.26 1.29 9.92
CA THR A 169 6.06 2.33 10.94
C THR A 169 4.73 2.20 11.66
N PHE A 170 3.74 1.50 11.09
CA PHE A 170 2.39 1.36 11.63
C PHE A 170 2.34 0.88 13.10
N THR A 171 3.17 -0.09 13.47
CA THR A 171 3.17 -0.64 14.83
C THR A 171 4.00 0.18 15.82
N ARG A 172 4.63 1.27 15.37
CA ARG A 172 5.59 2.06 16.14
C ARG A 172 5.08 3.49 16.31
N PHE A 173 4.39 3.75 17.41
CA PHE A 173 4.04 5.13 17.78
C PHE A 173 5.27 5.85 18.37
N PRO A 174 5.57 7.11 18.02
CA PRO A 174 4.87 8.00 17.07
C PRO A 174 5.37 7.90 15.61
N LEU A 175 6.29 6.99 15.31
CA LEU A 175 6.94 6.84 13.99
C LEU A 175 5.94 6.66 12.84
N LEU A 176 4.74 6.13 13.08
CA LEU A 176 3.66 6.07 12.09
C LEU A 176 3.39 7.43 11.42
N PHE A 177 3.55 8.54 12.16
CA PHE A 177 3.32 9.89 11.66
C PHE A 177 4.33 10.35 10.60
N ALA A 178 5.54 9.76 10.60
CA ALA A 178 6.54 10.05 9.58
C ALA A 178 6.07 9.61 8.18
N SER A 179 5.22 8.58 8.10
CA SER A 179 4.60 8.15 6.84
C SER A 179 3.30 8.90 6.58
N THR A 180 2.41 8.98 7.56
CA THR A 180 1.02 9.43 7.31
C THR A 180 0.90 10.94 7.11
N LEU A 181 1.57 11.77 7.93
CA LEU A 181 1.42 13.23 7.84
C LEU A 181 1.97 13.80 6.53
N PRO A 182 3.19 13.43 6.06
CA PRO A 182 3.68 13.93 4.79
C PRO A 182 2.85 13.44 3.59
N ALA A 183 2.34 12.21 3.64
CA ALA A 183 1.44 11.70 2.61
C ALA A 183 0.14 12.53 2.51
N TYR A 184 -0.47 12.86 3.65
CA TYR A 184 -1.62 13.77 3.67
C TYR A 184 -1.27 15.17 3.15
N GLY A 185 -0.10 15.70 3.52
CA GLY A 185 0.40 16.97 3.01
C GLY A 185 0.48 17.01 1.48
N CYS A 186 0.96 15.93 0.86
CA CYS A 186 1.01 15.82 -0.62
C CYS A 186 -0.39 15.95 -1.25
N VAL A 187 -1.37 15.22 -0.72
CA VAL A 187 -2.75 15.21 -1.24
C VAL A 187 -3.42 16.58 -1.05
N TRP A 188 -3.33 17.15 0.14
CA TRP A 188 -3.91 18.46 0.44
C TRP A 188 -3.30 19.57 -0.42
N PHE A 189 -1.98 19.58 -0.56
CA PHE A 189 -1.29 20.56 -1.39
C PHE A 189 -1.77 20.48 -2.85
N MET A 190 -1.81 19.28 -3.42
CA MET A 190 -2.26 19.10 -4.81
C MET A 190 -3.73 19.52 -4.98
N LEU A 191 -4.61 19.10 -4.07
CA LEU A 191 -6.03 19.41 -4.16
C LEU A 191 -6.31 20.91 -4.04
N LEU A 192 -5.74 21.59 -3.03
CA LEU A 192 -5.96 23.02 -2.80
C LEU A 192 -5.45 23.87 -3.95
N ARG A 193 -4.27 23.53 -4.50
CA ARG A 193 -3.70 24.23 -5.65
C ARG A 193 -4.52 24.01 -6.91
N ALA A 194 -5.02 22.81 -7.14
CA ALA A 194 -5.90 22.51 -8.27
C ALA A 194 -7.21 23.29 -8.20
N VAL A 195 -7.86 23.33 -7.03
CA VAL A 195 -9.09 24.10 -6.81
C VAL A 195 -8.84 25.59 -7.03
N TYR A 196 -7.79 26.14 -6.44
CA TYR A 196 -7.44 27.56 -6.61
C TYR A 196 -7.19 27.92 -8.08
N ALA A 197 -6.45 27.09 -8.81
CA ALA A 197 -6.21 27.33 -10.24
C ALA A 197 -7.51 27.24 -11.05
N ALA A 198 -8.36 26.24 -10.78
CA ALA A 198 -9.64 26.09 -11.47
C ALA A 198 -10.58 27.29 -11.27
N THR A 199 -10.53 27.98 -10.12
CA THR A 199 -11.41 29.13 -9.82
C THR A 199 -10.84 30.49 -10.23
N THR A 200 -9.55 30.57 -10.57
CA THR A 200 -8.87 31.85 -10.90
C THR A 200 -8.45 31.96 -12.36
N THR A 201 -8.55 30.86 -13.11
CA THR A 201 -8.22 30.80 -14.54
C THR A 201 -9.47 30.91 -15.43
N THR A 202 -10.62 31.30 -14.85
CA THR A 202 -11.82 31.80 -15.54
C THR A 202 -11.83 33.32 -15.49
#